data_AF-A0A2V3ZH67-F1
#
_entry.id   AF-A0A2V3ZH67-F1
#
_cell.length_a   1.000
_cell.length_b   1.000
_cell.length_c   1.000
_cell.angle_alpha   90.00
_cell.angle_beta   90.00
_cell.angle_gamma   90.00
#
_symmetry.space_group_name_H-M   'P 1'
#
loop_
_entity.id
_entity.type
_entity.pdbx_description
1 polymer ?
#
loop_
_entity_poly.entity_id
_entity_poly.type
_entity_poly.pdbx_seq_one_letter_code
_entity_poly.pdbx_strand_id
1 'polypeptide(L)'
;MNRSVQSPPAWHPDEISFLEQEGALAPGINAIPLERVRERWIHRTLREVFLSPTGYVAKRYCHFPGRKDYRKVWQREHRALVRLRGLNVPQSAGFITVQHSANVTGILHVRSLLPGSGVQWRSNSDIERLADLLSSFHSRLVVTLDPQKENFIFTSLRDRDIGFIDFGRARVFHSRNPLMLFNIGKELAKLGIEGGLTEPQFAAFIGHYDKKTTYSRGQKAIISASMRYWQRRHNRRLKQTKNH
;
A
#
# COMPACT_ATOMS: atom_id res chain seq x y z
N MET A 1 -32.72 -2.92 0.72
CA MET A 1 -32.36 -3.86 1.81
C MET A 1 -31.70 -3.08 2.94
N ASN A 2 -32.41 -2.92 4.04
CA ASN A 2 -31.90 -2.30 5.27
C ASN A 2 -30.68 -3.07 5.76
N ARG A 3 -29.53 -2.39 5.82
CA ARG A 3 -28.32 -2.93 6.44
C ARG A 3 -28.59 -2.97 7.94
N SER A 4 -28.74 -4.16 8.52
CA SER A 4 -28.44 -4.29 9.94
C SER A 4 -26.99 -3.86 10.11
N VAL A 5 -26.77 -2.73 10.77
CA VAL A 5 -25.44 -2.24 11.08
C VAL A 5 -24.87 -3.24 12.09
N GLN A 6 -24.14 -4.23 11.61
CA GLN A 6 -23.44 -5.16 12.47
C GLN A 6 -22.36 -4.36 13.21
N SER A 7 -22.44 -4.33 14.53
CA SER A 7 -21.44 -3.65 15.35
C SER A 7 -20.07 -4.35 15.19
N PRO A 8 -18.97 -3.59 15.23
CA PRO A 8 -17.64 -4.18 15.31
C PRO A 8 -17.57 -5.11 16.52
N PRO A 9 -16.99 -6.32 16.39
CA PRO A 9 -16.76 -7.16 17.57
C PRO A 9 -15.79 -6.45 18.53
N ALA A 10 -15.94 -6.73 19.83
CA ALA A 10 -14.93 -6.37 20.81
C ALA A 10 -13.56 -6.96 20.41
N TRP A 11 -12.48 -6.37 20.91
CA TRP A 11 -11.13 -6.90 20.70
C TRP A 11 -11.02 -8.31 21.26
N HIS A 12 -10.47 -9.22 20.46
CA HIS A 12 -10.22 -10.60 20.89
C HIS A 12 -9.00 -10.65 21.83
N PRO A 13 -8.96 -11.50 22.87
CA PRO A 13 -7.78 -11.65 23.72
C PRO A 13 -6.49 -11.87 22.94
N ASP A 14 -6.48 -12.77 21.96
CA ASP A 14 -5.31 -12.99 21.09
C ASP A 14 -4.91 -11.75 20.26
N GLU A 15 -5.85 -10.87 19.89
CA GLU A 15 -5.52 -9.60 19.24
C GLU A 15 -4.77 -8.67 20.19
N ILE A 16 -5.20 -8.61 21.45
CA ILE A 16 -4.56 -7.82 22.49
C ILE A 16 -3.16 -8.37 22.77
N SER A 17 -3.04 -9.68 23.01
CA SER A 17 -1.75 -10.34 23.26
C SER A 17 -0.77 -10.13 22.11
N PHE A 18 -1.24 -10.18 20.85
CA PHE A 18 -0.40 -9.89 19.69
C PHE A 18 0.05 -8.43 19.63
N LEU A 19 -0.83 -7.47 19.94
CA LEU A 19 -0.46 -6.06 19.99
C LEU A 19 0.59 -5.77 21.08
N GLU A 20 0.44 -6.40 22.26
CA GLU A 20 1.41 -6.30 23.35
C GLU A 20 2.76 -6.91 22.97
N GLN A 21 2.75 -8.12 22.40
CA GLN A 21 3.95 -8.82 21.96
C GLN A 21 4.76 -7.99 20.95
N GLU A 22 4.09 -7.32 20.02
CA GLU A 22 4.74 -6.52 18.97
C GLU A 22 5.08 -5.08 19.43
N GLY A 23 4.79 -4.73 20.69
CA GLY A 23 5.02 -3.39 21.25
C GLY A 23 4.05 -2.32 20.72
N ALA A 24 2.99 -2.72 20.04
CA ALA A 24 1.93 -1.83 19.54
C ALA A 24 0.93 -1.42 20.65
N LEU A 25 0.99 -2.07 21.81
CA LEU A 25 0.24 -1.73 23.03
C LEU A 25 1.19 -1.87 24.21
N ALA A 26 1.14 -0.97 25.20
CA ALA A 26 1.94 -1.16 26.41
C ALA A 26 1.30 -2.27 27.28
N PRO A 27 2.09 -3.12 27.94
CA PRO A 27 1.56 -4.25 28.70
C PRO A 27 0.60 -3.81 29.81
N GLY A 28 -0.51 -4.54 29.99
CA GLY A 28 -1.36 -4.39 31.17
C GLY A 28 -2.25 -3.13 31.19
N ILE A 29 -2.47 -2.47 30.05
CA ILE A 29 -3.41 -1.36 29.96
C ILE A 29 -4.85 -1.91 29.86
N ASN A 30 -5.70 -1.57 30.83
CA ASN A 30 -7.12 -1.99 30.90
C ASN A 30 -8.02 -1.41 29.79
N ALA A 31 -7.57 -0.37 29.09
CA ALA A 31 -8.27 0.25 27.96
C ALA A 31 -7.33 0.37 26.77
N ILE A 32 -7.72 -0.19 25.62
CA ILE A 32 -6.88 -0.20 24.41
C ILE A 32 -6.72 1.26 23.93
N PRO A 33 -5.53 1.88 24.06
CA PRO A 33 -5.33 3.29 23.74
C PRO A 33 -5.14 3.50 22.23
N LEU A 34 -5.77 2.66 21.40
CA LEU A 34 -5.67 2.71 19.95
C LEU A 34 -6.72 3.66 19.40
N GLU A 35 -6.26 4.77 18.83
CA GLU A 35 -7.14 5.73 18.17
C GLU A 35 -7.62 5.16 16.83
N ARG A 36 -8.93 4.96 16.69
CA ARG A 36 -9.52 4.53 15.42
C ARG A 36 -9.63 5.71 14.45
N VAL A 37 -8.74 5.74 13.47
CA VAL A 37 -8.65 6.84 12.50
C VAL A 37 -9.46 6.62 11.22
N ARG A 38 -9.83 5.36 10.92
CA ARG A 38 -10.62 5.07 9.72
C ARG A 38 -11.47 3.82 9.85
N GLU A 39 -12.67 3.87 9.29
CA GLU A 39 -13.58 2.74 9.14
C GLU A 39 -14.09 2.64 7.70
N ARG A 40 -14.22 1.42 7.17
CA ARG A 40 -14.86 1.18 5.88
C ARG A 40 -15.50 -0.20 5.78
N TRP A 41 -16.73 -0.23 5.29
CA TRP A 41 -17.41 -1.46 4.88
C TRP A 41 -17.16 -1.80 3.40
N ILE A 42 -16.84 -3.06 3.13
CA ILE A 42 -16.77 -3.62 1.77
C ILE A 42 -17.46 -4.99 1.80
N HIS A 43 -18.60 -5.11 1.11
CA HIS A 43 -19.48 -6.27 1.25
C HIS A 43 -19.79 -6.54 2.75
N ARG A 44 -19.60 -7.76 3.25
CA ARG A 44 -19.71 -8.10 4.68
C ARG A 44 -18.35 -8.19 5.37
N THR A 45 -17.48 -7.24 5.04
CA THR A 45 -16.17 -7.06 5.65
C THR A 45 -16.05 -5.64 6.17
N LEU A 46 -15.89 -5.52 7.49
CA LEU A 46 -15.53 -4.27 8.15
C LEU A 46 -14.00 -4.15 8.16
N ARG A 47 -13.50 -3.00 7.76
CA ARG A 47 -12.08 -2.65 7.84
C ARG A 47 -11.91 -1.46 8.75
N GLU A 48 -11.04 -1.60 9.74
CA GLU A 48 -10.72 -0.57 10.70
C GLU A 48 -9.21 -0.31 10.68
N VAL A 49 -8.82 0.95 10.82
CA VAL A 49 -7.42 1.35 10.94
C VAL A 49 -7.27 2.12 12.24
N PHE A 50 -6.29 1.71 13.03
CA PHE A 50 -5.98 2.30 14.30
C PHE A 50 -4.53 2.79 14.32
N LEU A 51 -4.30 3.90 15.02
CA LEU A 51 -2.98 4.38 15.38
C LEU A 51 -2.69 4.04 16.83
N SER A 52 -1.49 3.54 17.08
CA SER A 52 -0.99 3.32 18.42
C SER A 52 -0.13 4.50 18.89
N PRO A 53 -0.23 4.89 20.18
CA PRO A 53 0.67 5.88 20.77
C PRO A 53 2.15 5.45 20.72
N THR A 54 2.45 4.16 20.56
CA THR A 54 3.82 3.64 20.43
C THR A 54 4.35 3.69 18.99
N GLY A 55 3.64 4.33 18.07
CA GLY A 55 4.11 4.53 16.69
C GLY A 55 3.84 3.35 15.76
N TYR A 56 2.71 2.67 15.95
CA TYR A 56 2.26 1.56 15.09
C TYR A 56 0.93 1.88 14.40
N VAL A 57 0.69 1.19 13.29
CA VAL A 57 -0.59 1.16 12.58
C VAL A 57 -1.13 -0.26 12.64
N ALA A 58 -2.31 -0.41 13.24
CA ALA A 58 -3.04 -1.66 13.28
C ALA A 58 -4.22 -1.62 12.29
N LYS A 59 -4.29 -2.59 11.38
CA LYS A 59 -5.40 -2.74 10.44
C LYS A 59 -6.19 -4.00 10.80
N ARG A 60 -7.44 -3.82 11.23
CA ARG A 60 -8.35 -4.92 11.59
C ARG A 60 -9.36 -5.16 10.48
N TYR A 61 -9.58 -6.43 10.13
CA TYR A 61 -10.53 -6.88 9.12
C TYR A 61 -11.49 -7.88 9.76
N CYS A 62 -12.74 -7.50 9.95
CA CYS A 62 -13.77 -8.39 10.50
C CYS A 62 -14.66 -8.91 9.37
N HIS A 63 -14.69 -10.23 9.21
CA HIS A 63 -15.49 -10.93 8.22
C HIS A 63 -16.77 -11.46 8.86
N PHE A 64 -17.91 -10.92 8.41
CA PHE A 64 -19.24 -11.34 8.87
C PHE A 64 -19.85 -12.40 7.93
N PRO A 65 -20.86 -13.16 8.39
CA PRO A 65 -21.48 -14.20 7.57
C PRO A 65 -21.99 -13.65 6.23
N GLY A 66 -21.80 -14.36 5.11
CA GLY A 66 -22.22 -13.95 3.75
C GLY A 66 -21.06 -13.54 2.85
N ARG A 67 -21.32 -12.72 1.81
CA ARG A 67 -20.28 -12.32 0.83
C ARG A 67 -19.19 -11.46 1.49
N LYS A 68 -17.96 -11.98 1.53
CA LYS A 68 -16.77 -11.33 2.11
C LYS A 68 -15.89 -10.70 1.04
N ASP A 69 -14.99 -9.82 1.45
CA ASP A 69 -13.86 -9.44 0.61
C ASP A 69 -12.76 -10.51 0.66
N TYR A 70 -12.71 -11.36 -0.36
CA TYR A 70 -11.74 -12.46 -0.43
C TYR A 70 -10.29 -12.01 -0.72
N ARG A 71 -10.06 -10.71 -0.94
CA ARG A 71 -8.71 -10.21 -1.18
C ARG A 71 -7.94 -10.23 0.14
N LYS A 72 -6.95 -11.12 0.23
CA LYS A 72 -5.99 -11.21 1.35
C LYS A 72 -4.99 -10.04 1.34
N VAL A 73 -5.49 -8.82 1.49
CA VAL A 73 -4.70 -7.58 1.38
C VAL A 73 -3.62 -7.49 2.45
N TRP A 74 -3.88 -7.98 3.67
CA TRP A 74 -2.90 -8.06 4.75
C TRP A 74 -1.70 -8.94 4.38
N GLN A 75 -1.94 -10.09 3.74
CA GLN A 75 -0.84 -10.97 3.29
C GLN A 75 0.00 -10.31 2.19
N ARG A 76 -0.65 -9.56 1.28
CA ARG A 76 0.07 -8.83 0.22
C ARG A 76 0.95 -7.74 0.79
N GLU A 77 0.38 -6.94 1.69
CA GLU A 77 1.09 -5.85 2.38
C GLU A 77 2.26 -6.42 3.19
N HIS A 78 2.02 -7.42 4.03
CA HIS A 78 3.08 -8.09 4.81
C HIS A 78 4.23 -8.60 3.94
N ARG A 79 3.94 -9.37 2.88
CA ARG A 79 4.98 -9.90 1.97
C ARG A 79 5.78 -8.79 1.28
N ALA A 80 5.12 -7.72 0.87
CA ALA A 80 5.78 -6.58 0.25
C ALA A 80 6.70 -5.87 1.25
N LEU A 81 6.21 -5.57 2.46
CA LEU A 81 6.99 -4.92 3.50
C LEU A 81 8.19 -5.76 3.96
N VAL A 82 8.03 -7.08 4.12
CA VAL A 82 9.14 -8.00 4.42
C VAL A 82 10.21 -7.93 3.33
N ARG A 83 9.81 -7.94 2.06
CA ARG A 83 10.75 -7.86 0.92
C ARG A 83 11.45 -6.49 0.83
N LEU A 84 10.79 -5.43 1.28
CA LEU A 84 11.28 -4.05 1.21
C LEU A 84 11.94 -3.57 2.52
N ARG A 85 12.19 -4.48 3.49
CA ARG A 85 12.85 -4.16 4.76
C ARG A 85 14.14 -3.36 4.54
N GLY A 86 14.31 -2.28 5.31
CA GLY A 86 15.47 -1.38 5.21
C GLY A 86 15.35 -0.28 4.13
N LEU A 87 14.20 -0.15 3.46
CA LEU A 87 13.85 1.02 2.67
C LEU A 87 12.90 1.94 3.46
N ASN A 88 12.61 3.12 2.91
CA ASN A 88 11.65 4.09 3.46
C ASN A 88 10.19 3.62 3.31
N VAL A 89 9.87 2.53 4.00
CA VAL A 89 8.55 1.89 4.05
C VAL A 89 8.26 1.48 5.50
N PRO A 90 6.98 1.32 5.88
CA PRO A 90 6.62 0.69 7.15
C PRO A 90 7.29 -0.68 7.36
N GLN A 91 7.66 -1.01 8.59
CA GLN A 91 8.11 -2.35 8.94
C GLN A 91 6.91 -3.19 9.36
N SER A 92 6.74 -4.36 8.75
CA SER A 92 5.64 -5.26 9.14
C SER A 92 6.04 -6.04 10.39
N ALA A 93 5.20 -5.97 11.42
CA ALA A 93 5.26 -6.82 12.60
C ALA A 93 4.67 -8.21 12.31
N GLY A 94 3.58 -8.24 11.53
CA GLY A 94 2.94 -9.48 11.10
C GLY A 94 1.44 -9.36 11.07
N PHE A 95 0.75 -10.50 10.99
CA PHE A 95 -0.69 -10.56 11.12
C PHE A 95 -1.11 -11.85 11.82
N ILE A 96 -2.24 -11.78 12.52
CA ILE A 96 -2.92 -12.94 13.11
C ILE A 96 -4.34 -13.07 12.56
N THR A 97 -4.93 -14.25 12.73
CA THR A 97 -6.34 -14.52 12.43
C THR A 97 -6.98 -15.07 13.69
N VAL A 98 -8.12 -14.51 14.08
CA VAL A 98 -8.86 -14.88 15.29
C VAL A 98 -10.31 -15.21 14.94
N GLN A 99 -10.95 -16.04 15.75
CA GLN A 99 -12.35 -16.38 15.58
C GLN A 99 -13.16 -15.76 16.74
N HIS A 100 -13.94 -14.71 16.47
CA HIS A 100 -14.75 -14.04 17.51
C HIS A 100 -16.03 -14.83 17.85
N SER A 101 -16.59 -15.54 16.87
CA SER A 101 -17.75 -16.41 17.04
C SER A 101 -17.83 -17.38 15.86
N ALA A 102 -18.74 -18.36 15.86
CA ALA A 102 -18.85 -19.39 14.81
C ALA A 102 -18.81 -18.85 13.37
N ASN A 103 -19.33 -17.63 13.12
CA ASN A 103 -19.41 -17.05 11.78
C ASN A 103 -18.68 -15.71 11.59
N VAL A 104 -17.94 -15.25 12.62
CA VAL A 104 -17.20 -13.99 12.57
C VAL A 104 -15.70 -14.24 12.80
N THR A 105 -14.91 -13.91 11.79
CA THR A 105 -13.44 -14.04 11.82
C THR A 105 -12.80 -12.66 11.78
N GLY A 106 -11.86 -12.41 12.68
CA GLY A 106 -11.03 -11.20 12.71
C GLY A 106 -9.65 -11.49 12.11
N ILE A 107 -9.08 -10.51 11.42
CA ILE A 107 -7.68 -10.51 11.03
C ILE A 107 -7.09 -9.19 11.48
N LEU A 108 -5.97 -9.25 12.18
CA LEU A 108 -5.25 -8.08 12.63
C LEU A 108 -3.88 -8.07 11.98
N HIS A 109 -3.56 -7.00 11.24
CA HIS A 109 -2.24 -6.78 10.66
C HIS A 109 -1.60 -5.54 11.28
N VAL A 110 -0.38 -5.69 11.77
CA VAL A 110 0.36 -4.64 12.49
C VAL A 110 1.63 -4.29 11.73
N ARG A 111 1.92 -3.00 11.64
CA ARG A 111 3.15 -2.45 11.06
C ARG A 111 3.54 -1.17 11.76
N SER A 112 4.80 -0.77 11.66
CA SER A 112 5.24 0.53 12.15
C SER A 112 4.54 1.67 11.41
N LEU A 113 4.39 2.79 12.10
CA LEU A 113 4.08 4.08 11.51
C LEU A 113 5.36 4.58 10.83
N LEU A 114 5.24 5.08 9.59
CA LEU A 114 6.32 5.79 8.94
C LEU A 114 6.06 7.28 9.13
N PRO A 115 6.84 8.00 9.97
CA PRO A 115 6.62 9.41 10.23
C PRO A 115 6.98 10.24 9.00
N GLY A 116 6.15 11.23 8.70
CA GLY A 116 6.38 12.12 7.58
C GLY A 116 5.16 12.98 7.24
N SER A 117 5.29 13.78 6.19
CA SER A 117 4.22 14.62 5.67
C SER A 117 3.93 14.29 4.22
N GLY A 118 2.70 14.56 3.76
CA GLY A 118 2.33 14.31 2.37
C GLY A 118 3.24 15.04 1.39
N VAL A 119 3.58 14.38 0.28
CA VAL A 119 4.47 14.94 -0.73
C VAL A 119 3.85 16.13 -1.46
N GLN A 120 4.70 17.08 -1.84
CA GLN A 120 4.42 18.14 -2.80
C GLN A 120 5.60 18.19 -3.75
N TRP A 121 5.41 17.70 -4.98
CA TRP A 121 6.46 17.61 -6.00
C TRP A 121 6.86 19.00 -6.48
N ARG A 122 7.86 19.60 -5.83
CA ARG A 122 8.26 21.00 -6.07
C ARG A 122 9.57 21.11 -6.85
N SER A 123 10.42 20.09 -6.77
CA SER A 123 11.77 20.13 -7.32
C SER A 123 12.09 18.91 -8.17
N ASN A 124 13.07 19.04 -9.06
CA ASN A 124 13.63 17.88 -9.77
C ASN A 124 14.24 16.86 -8.80
N SER A 125 14.80 17.28 -7.67
CA SER A 125 15.31 16.35 -6.65
C SER A 125 14.22 15.43 -6.07
N ASP A 126 12.98 15.92 -5.95
CA ASP A 126 11.86 15.07 -5.50
C ASP A 126 11.56 13.99 -6.55
N ILE A 127 11.65 14.35 -7.83
CA ILE A 127 11.43 13.44 -8.95
C ILE A 127 12.54 12.37 -9.02
N GLU A 128 13.78 12.76 -8.77
CA GLU A 128 14.92 11.84 -8.65
C GLU A 128 14.74 10.85 -7.50
N ARG A 129 14.40 11.34 -6.30
CA ARG A 129 14.14 10.49 -5.12
C ARG A 129 12.96 9.53 -5.37
N LEU A 130 11.93 9.96 -6.10
CA LEU A 130 10.79 9.11 -6.46
C LEU A 130 11.22 7.98 -7.41
N ALA A 131 12.06 8.30 -8.40
CA ALA A 131 12.65 7.32 -9.30
C ALA A 131 13.53 6.31 -8.53
N ASP A 132 14.32 6.77 -7.57
CA ASP A 132 15.16 5.94 -6.71
C ASP A 132 14.33 4.99 -5.83
N LEU A 133 13.24 5.49 -5.24
CA LEU A 133 12.34 4.68 -4.43
C LEU A 133 11.68 3.56 -5.23
N LEU A 134 11.03 3.90 -6.36
CA LEU A 134 10.31 2.89 -7.17
C LEU A 134 11.27 1.93 -7.87
N SER A 135 12.43 2.40 -8.35
CA SER A 135 13.43 1.49 -8.92
C SER A 135 13.96 0.50 -7.88
N SER A 136 14.13 0.94 -6.62
CA SER A 136 14.50 0.07 -5.49
C SER A 136 13.43 -0.96 -5.15
N PHE A 137 12.14 -0.62 -5.26
CA PHE A 137 11.06 -1.59 -5.07
C PHE A 137 11.08 -2.66 -6.17
N HIS A 138 11.22 -2.22 -7.41
CA HIS A 138 11.27 -3.12 -8.56
C HIS A 138 12.52 -3.98 -8.60
N SER A 139 13.67 -3.48 -8.15
CA SER A 139 14.90 -4.28 -8.04
C SER A 139 14.73 -5.44 -7.05
N ARG A 140 13.91 -5.24 -5.99
CA ARG A 140 13.51 -6.23 -4.98
C ARG A 140 12.26 -7.05 -5.35
N LEU A 141 11.83 -6.98 -6.61
CA LEU A 141 10.72 -7.76 -7.17
C LEU A 141 9.35 -7.41 -6.56
N VAL A 142 9.16 -6.16 -6.14
CA VAL A 142 7.88 -5.67 -5.63
C VAL A 142 7.33 -4.58 -6.54
N VAL A 143 6.06 -4.70 -6.92
CA VAL A 143 5.30 -3.66 -7.62
C VAL A 143 4.13 -3.26 -6.72
N THR A 144 3.99 -1.99 -6.36
CA THR A 144 2.96 -1.47 -5.43
C THR A 144 1.55 -1.49 -6.04
N LEU A 145 1.45 -1.19 -7.35
CA LEU A 145 0.20 -1.04 -8.10
C LEU A 145 -0.80 0.01 -7.55
N ASP A 146 -0.36 0.85 -6.62
CA ASP A 146 -1.14 1.97 -6.07
C ASP A 146 -0.31 3.24 -5.83
N PRO A 147 0.44 3.73 -6.84
CA PRO A 147 1.30 4.90 -6.70
C PRO A 147 0.47 6.20 -6.75
N GLN A 148 -0.53 6.32 -5.88
CA GLN A 148 -1.32 7.54 -5.71
C GLN A 148 -0.52 8.54 -4.88
N LYS A 149 -0.67 9.84 -5.16
CA LYS A 149 0.08 10.90 -4.45
C LYS A 149 0.01 10.77 -2.93
N GLU A 150 -1.15 10.39 -2.40
CA GLU A 150 -1.42 10.30 -0.96
C GLU A 150 -0.67 9.15 -0.27
N ASN A 151 -0.19 8.18 -1.04
CA ASN A 151 0.59 7.06 -0.53
C ASN A 151 2.09 7.36 -0.44
N PHE A 152 2.53 8.53 -0.93
CA PHE A 152 3.90 9.01 -0.79
C PHE A 152 4.00 10.07 0.31
N ILE A 153 5.07 9.99 1.10
CA ILE A 153 5.36 10.98 2.14
C ILE A 153 6.83 11.42 2.06
N PHE A 154 7.11 12.65 2.49
CA PHE A 154 8.46 13.06 2.86
C PHE A 154 8.75 12.60 4.28
N THR A 155 9.79 11.80 4.47
CA THR A 155 10.25 11.34 5.79
C THR A 155 11.12 12.42 6.45
N SER A 156 11.05 12.54 7.78
CA SER A 156 11.70 13.63 8.54
C SER A 156 13.16 13.37 8.91
N LEU A 157 13.78 12.29 8.41
CA LEU A 157 15.16 11.93 8.73
C LEU A 157 16.13 12.75 7.87
N ARG A 158 16.44 13.97 8.32
CA ARG A 158 17.52 14.92 7.90
C ARG A 158 17.62 15.33 6.41
N ASP A 159 17.19 14.52 5.46
CA ASP A 159 17.42 14.72 4.02
C ASP A 159 16.14 14.83 3.17
N ARG A 160 14.95 14.82 3.80
CA ARG A 160 13.63 14.78 3.12
C ARG A 160 13.56 13.69 2.05
N ASP A 161 13.83 12.46 2.46
CA ASP A 161 13.64 11.30 1.61
C ASP A 161 12.15 11.03 1.34
N ILE A 162 11.86 10.28 0.28
CA ILE A 162 10.50 9.85 -0.04
C ILE A 162 10.27 8.44 0.53
N GLY A 163 9.16 8.28 1.25
CA GLY A 163 8.64 7.01 1.70
C GLY A 163 7.29 6.66 1.08
N PHE A 164 6.90 5.39 1.21
CA PHE A 164 5.63 4.88 0.69
C PHE A 164 4.89 4.02 1.73
N ILE A 165 3.59 4.24 1.90
CA ILE A 165 2.84 3.75 3.09
C ILE A 165 1.73 2.73 2.85
N ASP A 166 1.27 2.49 1.60
CA ASP A 166 0.16 1.54 1.35
C ASP A 166 0.49 0.46 0.31
N PHE A 167 0.70 -0.76 0.79
CA PHE A 167 0.97 -1.94 -0.06
C PHE A 167 -0.21 -2.90 -0.18
N GLY A 168 -1.44 -2.48 0.13
CA GLY A 168 -2.63 -3.35 0.06
C GLY A 168 -2.91 -3.93 -1.33
N ARG A 169 -2.37 -3.32 -2.39
CA ARG A 169 -2.48 -3.78 -3.79
C ARG A 169 -1.19 -4.36 -4.36
N ALA A 170 -0.12 -4.36 -3.56
CA ALA A 170 1.19 -4.76 -4.03
C ALA A 170 1.24 -6.22 -4.49
N ARG A 171 2.17 -6.50 -5.39
CA ARG A 171 2.52 -7.83 -5.85
C ARG A 171 4.00 -8.05 -5.64
N VAL A 172 4.32 -9.18 -5.01
CA VAL A 172 5.68 -9.66 -4.85
C VAL A 172 5.91 -10.79 -5.84
N PHE A 173 7.00 -10.70 -6.58
CA PHE A 173 7.42 -11.68 -7.57
C PHE A 173 8.65 -12.45 -7.06
N HIS A 174 8.86 -13.65 -7.62
CA HIS A 174 10.02 -14.49 -7.33
C HIS A 174 11.18 -14.24 -8.30
N SER A 175 10.88 -13.71 -9.49
CA SER A 175 11.87 -13.39 -10.51
C SER A 175 11.39 -12.25 -11.40
N ARG A 176 12.30 -11.65 -12.17
CA ARG A 176 12.01 -10.63 -13.20
C ARG A 176 11.44 -11.30 -14.46
N ASN A 177 10.20 -11.75 -14.37
CA ASN A 177 9.49 -12.39 -15.48
C ASN A 177 8.59 -11.40 -16.26
N PRO A 178 8.09 -11.76 -17.45
CA PRO A 178 7.25 -10.87 -18.27
C PRO A 178 6.01 -10.32 -17.54
N LEU A 179 5.40 -11.10 -16.64
CA LEU A 179 4.27 -10.65 -15.85
C LEU A 179 4.66 -9.53 -14.88
N MET A 180 5.82 -9.62 -14.24
CA MET A 180 6.34 -8.53 -13.40
C MET A 180 6.58 -7.27 -14.23
N LEU A 181 7.25 -7.39 -15.39
CA LEU A 181 7.53 -6.27 -16.29
C LEU A 181 6.23 -5.60 -16.78
N PHE A 182 5.21 -6.40 -17.11
CA PHE A 182 3.90 -5.87 -17.45
C PHE A 182 3.24 -5.11 -16.27
N ASN A 183 3.39 -5.61 -15.03
CA ASN A 183 2.89 -4.91 -13.84
C ASN A 183 3.67 -3.63 -13.54
N ILE A 184 4.97 -3.59 -13.80
CA ILE A 184 5.77 -2.35 -13.72
C ILE A 184 5.19 -1.32 -14.68
N GLY A 185 5.02 -1.66 -15.97
CA GLY A 185 4.45 -0.71 -16.94
C GLY A 185 3.05 -0.22 -16.54
N LYS A 186 2.24 -1.09 -15.94
CA LYS A 186 0.95 -0.71 -15.36
C LYS A 186 1.10 0.28 -14.21
N GLU A 187 2.02 0.05 -13.29
CA GLU A 187 2.30 0.96 -12.18
C GLU A 187 2.77 2.32 -12.68
N LEU A 188 3.73 2.37 -13.60
CA LEU A 188 4.24 3.63 -14.16
C LEU A 188 3.12 4.41 -14.86
N ALA A 189 2.23 3.73 -15.58
CA ALA A 189 1.03 4.36 -16.13
C ALA A 189 0.12 4.95 -15.04
N LYS A 190 -0.11 4.21 -13.94
CA LYS A 190 -0.90 4.73 -12.80
C LYS A 190 -0.20 5.92 -12.14
N LEU A 191 1.13 5.91 -12.00
CA LEU A 191 1.87 7.03 -11.42
C LEU A 191 1.68 8.31 -12.25
N GLY A 192 1.76 8.22 -13.58
CA GLY A 192 1.53 9.38 -14.45
C GLY A 192 0.09 9.91 -14.42
N ILE A 193 -0.88 9.12 -13.93
CA ILE A 193 -2.30 9.49 -13.87
C ILE A 193 -2.70 9.95 -12.44
N GLU A 194 -2.29 9.20 -11.42
CA GLU A 194 -2.74 9.31 -10.03
C GLU A 194 -1.63 9.80 -9.08
N GLY A 195 -0.38 9.86 -9.54
CA GLY A 195 0.77 10.25 -8.73
C GLY A 195 0.88 11.75 -8.48
N GLY A 196 0.00 12.56 -9.08
CA GLY A 196 -0.02 14.01 -8.93
C GLY A 196 1.17 14.74 -9.57
N LEU A 197 1.82 14.11 -10.55
CA LEU A 197 2.90 14.68 -11.34
C LEU A 197 2.34 15.44 -12.54
N THR A 198 2.97 16.56 -12.91
CA THR A 198 2.74 17.17 -14.23
C THR A 198 3.37 16.32 -15.33
N GLU A 199 2.97 16.54 -16.58
CA GLU A 199 3.56 15.81 -17.73
C GLU A 199 5.09 15.98 -17.82
N PRO A 200 5.67 17.20 -17.65
CA PRO A 200 7.12 17.37 -17.60
C PRO A 200 7.79 16.63 -16.43
N GLN A 201 7.17 16.65 -15.24
CA GLN A 201 7.69 15.93 -14.07
C GLN A 201 7.67 14.41 -14.28
N PHE A 202 6.60 13.88 -14.90
CA PHE A 202 6.51 12.46 -15.24
C PHE A 202 7.54 12.06 -16.29
N ALA A 203 7.77 12.88 -17.31
CA ALA A 203 8.83 12.64 -18.30
C ALA A 203 10.23 12.63 -17.64
N ALA A 204 10.51 13.59 -16.76
CA ALA A 204 11.74 13.61 -15.97
C ALA A 204 11.88 12.35 -15.10
N PHE A 205 10.82 11.94 -14.41
CA PHE A 205 10.78 10.70 -13.63
C PHE A 205 11.18 9.49 -14.47
N ILE A 206 10.60 9.31 -15.67
CA ILE A 206 10.94 8.20 -16.56
C ILE A 206 12.43 8.22 -16.92
N GLY A 207 12.99 9.41 -17.22
CA GLY A 207 14.41 9.57 -17.52
C GLY A 207 15.32 9.15 -16.36
N HIS A 208 15.01 9.52 -15.12
CA HIS A 208 15.78 9.10 -13.95
C HIS A 208 15.59 7.60 -13.66
N TYR A 209 14.35 7.11 -13.73
CA TYR A 209 14.02 5.71 -13.48
C TYR A 209 14.72 4.76 -14.45
N ASP A 210 14.81 5.13 -15.73
CA ASP A 210 15.50 4.33 -16.74
C ASP A 210 17.02 4.27 -16.55
N LYS A 211 17.63 5.29 -15.92
CA LYS A 211 19.05 5.30 -15.54
C LYS A 211 19.33 4.43 -14.32
N LYS A 212 18.37 4.31 -13.41
CA LYS A 212 18.50 3.54 -12.16
C LYS A 212 18.20 2.05 -12.32
N THR A 213 17.54 1.67 -13.41
CA THR A 213 17.14 0.28 -13.66
C THR A 213 18.06 -0.42 -14.66
N THR A 214 18.40 -1.67 -14.37
CA THR A 214 19.29 -2.49 -15.21
C THR A 214 18.52 -3.33 -16.24
N TYR A 215 17.39 -2.82 -16.75
CA TYR A 215 16.55 -3.57 -17.68
C TYR A 215 17.17 -3.62 -19.08
N SER A 216 17.12 -4.80 -19.71
CA SER A 216 17.51 -4.95 -21.12
C SER A 216 16.53 -4.23 -22.05
N ARG A 217 16.95 -3.99 -23.30
CA ARG A 217 16.09 -3.34 -24.32
C ARG A 217 14.74 -4.05 -24.47
N GLY A 218 14.74 -5.39 -24.50
CA GLY A 218 13.50 -6.18 -24.59
C GLY A 218 12.60 -6.01 -23.36
N GLN A 219 13.18 -5.96 -22.16
CA GLN A 219 12.42 -5.73 -20.93
C GLN A 219 11.82 -4.32 -20.90
N LYS A 220 12.58 -3.30 -21.30
CA LYS A 220 12.09 -1.91 -21.44
C LYS A 220 10.96 -1.82 -22.46
N ALA A 221 11.02 -2.59 -23.55
CA ALA A 221 9.95 -2.65 -24.55
C ALA A 221 8.64 -3.20 -23.96
N ILE A 222 8.70 -4.28 -23.16
CA ILE A 222 7.52 -4.84 -22.47
C ILE A 222 6.91 -3.82 -21.50
N ILE A 223 7.74 -3.18 -20.67
CA ILE A 223 7.31 -2.15 -19.72
C ILE A 223 6.62 -1.01 -20.47
N SER A 224 7.26 -0.48 -21.52
CA SER A 224 6.75 0.63 -22.33
C SER A 224 5.43 0.29 -23.04
N ALA A 225 5.31 -0.92 -23.59
CA ALA A 225 4.10 -1.38 -24.24
C ALA A 225 2.94 -1.49 -23.23
N SER A 226 3.20 -2.04 -22.04
CA SER A 226 2.22 -2.11 -20.96
C SER A 226 1.79 -0.71 -20.49
N MET A 227 2.74 0.20 -20.27
CA MET A 227 2.47 1.58 -19.86
C MET A 227 1.53 2.28 -20.84
N ARG A 228 1.87 2.25 -22.14
CA ARG A 228 1.04 2.82 -23.22
C ARG A 228 -0.34 2.16 -23.31
N TYR A 229 -0.44 0.85 -23.08
CA TYR A 229 -1.72 0.16 -23.06
C TYR A 229 -2.63 0.70 -21.93
N TRP A 230 -2.11 0.82 -20.71
CA TRP A 230 -2.89 1.27 -19.56
C TRP A 230 -3.26 2.75 -19.62
N GLN A 231 -2.38 3.62 -20.12
CA GLN A 231 -2.69 5.03 -20.39
C GLN A 231 -3.83 5.17 -21.40
N ARG A 232 -3.75 4.45 -22.55
CA ARG A 232 -4.83 4.46 -23.55
C ARG A 232 -6.15 3.95 -22.99
N ARG A 233 -6.10 2.87 -22.19
CA ARG A 233 -7.30 2.31 -21.54
C ARG A 233 -7.95 3.31 -20.58
N HIS A 234 -7.16 4.06 -19.83
CA HIS A 234 -7.66 5.12 -18.96
C HIS A 234 -8.33 6.24 -19.75
N ASN A 235 -7.67 6.76 -20.79
CA ASN A 235 -8.20 7.83 -21.62
C ASN A 235 -9.52 7.45 -22.32
N ARG A 236 -9.66 6.19 -22.76
CA ARG A 236 -10.93 5.69 -23.32
C ARG A 236 -12.08 5.73 -22.30
N ARG A 237 -11.81 5.37 -21.04
CA ARG A 237 -12.81 5.42 -19.97
C ARG A 237 -13.25 6.86 -19.66
N LEU A 238 -12.30 7.80 -19.59
CA LEU A 238 -12.61 9.21 -19.37
C LEU A 238 -13.52 9.79 -20.47
N LYS A 239 -13.29 9.41 -21.73
CA LYS A 239 -14.15 9.83 -22.85
C LYS A 239 -15.57 9.28 -22.72
N GLN A 240 -15.72 8.02 -22.30
CA GLN A 240 -17.04 7.41 -22.08
C GLN A 240 -17.81 8.08 -20.94
N THR A 241 -17.14 8.45 -19.85
CA THR A 241 -17.79 9.13 -18.70
C THR A 241 -18.13 10.59 -18.96
N LYS A 242 -17.59 11.23 -20.00
CA LYS A 242 -17.93 12.62 -20.38
C LYS A 242 -19.08 12.70 -21.39
N ASN A 243 -19.46 11.56 -22.00
CA ASN A 243 -20.52 11.46 -23.00
C ASN A 243 -21.84 10.91 -22.40
N HIS A 244 -21.92 10.83 -21.07
CA HIS A 244 -23.09 10.46 -20.27
C HIS A 244 -23.27 11.50 -19.17
#